data_AF-A0A9W7MD37-F1
#
_entry.id   AF-A0A9W7MD37-F1
#
_cell.length_a   1.000
_cell.length_b   1.000
_cell.length_c   1.000
_cell.angle_alpha   90.00
_cell.angle_beta   90.00
_cell.angle_gamma   90.00
#
_symmetry.space_group_name_H-M   'P 1'
#
loop_
_entity.id
_entity.type
_entity.pdbx_description
1 polymer ?
#
loop_
_entity_poly.entity_id
_entity_poly.type
_entity_poly.pdbx_seq_one_letter_code
_entity_poly.pdbx_strand_id
1 'polypeptide(L)'
;MTGACSNYNYKQAGDNGAIRRDLINNPELVATDATLSFQTAIWFWMTPQGNKPSSHDVILGRWTPSAADWAANRVPGYGAITNIINGGIECGQGPHPSSGDRIGFYKRYCDLFGLKSQLWG
;
A
#
# COMPACT_ATOMS: atom_id res chain seq x y z
N MET A 1 5.27 -15.68 -1.57
CA MET A 1 5.51 -14.26 -1.92
C MET A 1 6.68 -14.22 -2.88
N THR A 2 6.42 -14.29 -4.18
CA THR A 2 7.45 -14.23 -5.23
C THR A 2 7.02 -13.14 -6.20
N GLY A 3 7.82 -12.09 -6.34
CA GLY A 3 7.65 -11.09 -7.41
C GLY A 3 7.61 -9.64 -6.90
N ALA A 4 8.69 -8.92 -7.21
CA ALA A 4 8.77 -7.46 -7.31
C ALA A 4 8.86 -6.61 -6.01
N CYS A 5 9.69 -6.99 -5.04
CA CYS A 5 10.37 -5.97 -4.22
C CYS A 5 11.65 -5.53 -4.95
N SER A 6 11.60 -4.38 -5.62
CA SER A 6 12.80 -3.79 -6.24
C SER A 6 13.87 -3.51 -5.17
N ASN A 7 15.16 -3.63 -5.54
CA ASN A 7 16.28 -3.15 -4.71
C ASN A 7 16.05 -1.71 -4.22
N TYR A 8 15.33 -0.90 -5.00
CA TYR A 8 14.91 0.43 -4.59
C TYR A 8 14.13 0.44 -3.27
N ASN A 9 13.13 -0.44 -3.10
CA ASN A 9 12.29 -0.49 -1.89
C ASN A 9 13.09 -0.98 -0.68
N TYR A 10 13.95 -1.98 -0.86
CA TYR A 10 14.83 -2.44 0.21
C TYR A 10 15.78 -1.33 0.67
N LYS A 11 16.36 -0.57 -0.27
CA LYS A 11 17.20 0.59 0.05
C LYS A 11 16.43 1.68 0.79
N GLN A 12 15.21 1.97 0.36
CA GLN A 12 14.39 3.02 0.95
C GLN A 12 13.84 2.66 2.33
N ALA A 13 13.45 1.41 2.54
CA ALA A 13 12.94 0.94 3.82
C ALA A 13 14.08 0.77 4.83
N GLY A 14 15.18 0.14 4.39
CA GLY A 14 16.34 -0.22 5.19
C GLY A 14 17.35 0.91 5.33
N ASP A 15 18.32 0.96 4.42
CA ASP A 15 19.54 1.79 4.50
C ASP A 15 19.23 3.28 4.69
N ASN A 16 18.30 3.79 3.88
CA ASN A 16 17.93 5.20 3.84
C ASN A 16 16.62 5.50 4.58
N GLY A 17 16.05 4.49 5.25
CA GLY A 17 14.72 4.54 5.83
C GLY A 17 14.70 4.54 7.35
N ALA A 18 13.50 4.37 7.89
CA ALA A 18 13.26 4.33 9.32
C ALA A 18 13.77 3.03 9.99
N ILE A 19 13.96 1.95 9.22
CA ILE A 19 14.25 0.62 9.76
C ILE A 19 15.74 0.45 10.08
N ARG A 20 16.63 1.16 9.39
CA ARG A 20 18.08 1.17 9.66
C ARG A 20 18.67 -0.26 9.69
N ARG A 21 18.39 -1.02 8.64
CA ARG A 21 18.93 -2.37 8.37
C ARG A 21 19.41 -2.42 6.92
N ASP A 22 20.51 -3.13 6.68
CA ASP A 22 21.02 -3.36 5.32
C ASP A 22 20.19 -4.44 4.63
N LEU A 23 19.09 -4.01 4.01
CA LEU A 23 18.18 -4.92 3.30
C LEU A 23 18.54 -5.07 1.82
N ILE A 24 19.50 -4.27 1.32
CA ILE A 24 20.04 -4.45 -0.02
C ILE A 24 20.86 -5.73 -0.09
N ASN A 25 21.73 -5.93 0.89
CA ASN A 25 22.61 -7.10 0.92
C ASN A 25 22.00 -8.29 1.68
N ASN A 26 20.98 -8.06 2.50
CA ASN A 26 20.33 -9.10 3.32
C ASN A 26 18.79 -9.08 3.18
N PRO A 27 18.24 -9.21 1.94
CA PRO A 27 16.79 -9.12 1.71
C PRO A 27 15.99 -10.25 2.37
N GLU A 28 16.60 -11.41 2.61
CA GLU A 28 16.00 -12.57 3.27
C GLU A 28 15.60 -12.30 4.72
N LEU A 29 16.18 -11.28 5.36
CA LEU A 29 15.78 -10.86 6.70
C LEU A 29 14.31 -10.47 6.76
N VAL A 30 13.75 -9.91 5.67
CA VAL A 30 12.31 -9.57 5.59
C VAL A 30 11.41 -10.81 5.64
N ALA A 31 11.93 -11.97 5.23
CA ALA A 31 11.19 -13.24 5.24
C ALA A 31 11.46 -14.09 6.49
N THR A 32 12.57 -13.85 7.20
CA THR A 32 13.04 -14.70 8.31
C THR A 32 12.93 -14.04 9.69
N ASP A 33 12.92 -12.70 9.75
CA ASP A 33 12.64 -11.93 10.97
C ASP A 33 11.22 -11.36 10.89
N ALA A 34 10.33 -11.89 11.73
CA ALA A 34 8.93 -11.47 11.76
C ALA A 34 8.75 -9.99 12.12
N THR A 35 9.56 -9.45 13.03
CA THR A 35 9.47 -8.05 13.44
C THR A 35 9.85 -7.15 12.27
N LEU A 36 10.97 -7.47 11.61
CA LEU A 36 11.41 -6.74 10.42
C LEU A 36 10.39 -6.85 9.28
N SER A 37 9.79 -8.04 9.10
CA SER A 37 8.73 -8.26 8.11
C SER A 37 7.58 -7.27 8.30
N PHE A 38 7.04 -7.16 9.52
CA PHE A 38 5.99 -6.18 9.83
C PHE A 38 6.48 -4.73 9.71
N GLN A 39 7.70 -4.43 10.14
CA GLN A 39 8.26 -3.08 10.01
C GLN A 39 8.30 -2.62 8.55
N THR A 40 8.70 -3.50 7.61
CA THR A 40 8.71 -3.14 6.18
C THR A 40 7.31 -2.91 5.62
N ALA A 41 6.33 -3.72 6.03
CA ALA A 41 4.93 -3.54 5.63
C ALA A 41 4.35 -2.20 6.17
N ILE A 42 4.61 -1.88 7.44
CA ILE A 42 4.19 -0.62 8.05
C ILE A 42 4.93 0.56 7.41
N TRP A 43 6.23 0.45 7.16
CA TRP A 43 6.99 1.48 6.46
C TRP A 43 6.36 1.82 5.11
N PHE A 44 6.02 0.80 4.30
CA PHE A 44 5.36 1.02 3.02
C PHE A 44 3.99 1.69 3.19
N TRP A 45 3.21 1.27 4.19
CA TRP A 45 1.89 1.83 4.48
C TRP A 45 1.94 3.32 4.85
N MET A 46 2.99 3.73 5.57
CA MET A 46 3.15 5.07 6.14
C MET A 46 3.90 6.04 5.22
N THR A 47 4.61 5.56 4.20
CA THR A 47 5.55 6.38 3.42
C THR A 47 4.98 6.76 2.05
N PRO A 48 4.75 8.05 1.75
CA PRO A 48 4.44 8.49 0.40
C PRO A 48 5.57 8.16 -0.59
N GLN A 49 5.23 7.82 -1.84
CA GLN A 49 6.22 7.47 -2.87
C GLN A 49 5.93 8.24 -4.16
N GLY A 50 6.82 9.17 -4.52
CA GLY A 50 6.64 10.01 -5.71
C GLY A 50 5.37 10.85 -5.62
N ASN A 51 4.49 10.70 -6.60
CA ASN A 51 3.18 11.35 -6.64
C ASN A 51 2.07 10.59 -5.88
N LYS A 52 2.37 9.43 -5.29
CA LYS A 52 1.41 8.64 -4.50
C LYS A 52 1.43 9.09 -3.04
N PRO A 53 0.27 9.40 -2.43
CA PRO A 53 0.21 9.64 -0.99
C PRO A 53 0.50 8.35 -0.21
N SER A 54 0.67 8.46 1.11
CA SER A 54 0.72 7.26 1.96
C SER A 54 -0.66 6.60 2.02
N SER A 55 -0.69 5.27 2.16
CA SER A 55 -1.96 4.56 2.39
C SER A 55 -2.61 4.98 3.71
N HIS A 56 -1.78 5.32 4.70
CA HIS A 56 -2.19 5.87 5.97
C HIS A 56 -2.97 7.18 5.85
N ASP A 57 -2.48 8.15 5.09
CA ASP A 57 -3.16 9.43 4.93
C ASP A 57 -4.47 9.29 4.14
N VAL A 58 -4.53 8.35 3.20
CA VAL A 58 -5.77 8.04 2.47
C VAL A 58 -6.84 7.50 3.43
N ILE A 59 -6.53 6.47 4.22
CA ILE A 59 -7.55 5.84 5.08
C ILE A 59 -7.99 6.73 6.25
N LEU A 60 -7.14 7.66 6.69
CA LEU A 60 -7.49 8.65 7.71
C LEU A 60 -8.18 9.89 7.17
N GLY A 61 -8.42 9.98 5.85
CA GLY A 61 -9.03 11.15 5.22
C GLY A 61 -8.15 12.41 5.26
N ARG A 62 -6.83 12.24 5.35
CA ARG A 62 -5.84 13.34 5.39
C ARG A 62 -5.28 13.69 4.01
N TRP A 63 -5.46 12.80 3.03
CA TRP A 63 -5.09 13.06 1.66
C TRP A 63 -6.17 13.86 0.92
N THR A 64 -5.80 15.02 0.39
CA THR A 64 -6.62 15.82 -0.52
C THR A 64 -6.18 15.55 -1.96
N PRO A 65 -7.04 14.97 -2.82
CA PRO A 65 -6.68 14.68 -4.21
C PRO A 65 -6.34 15.97 -4.98
N SER A 66 -5.26 15.91 -5.77
CA SER A 66 -4.89 16.99 -6.69
C SER A 66 -5.81 17.04 -7.90
N ALA A 67 -5.71 18.11 -8.71
CA ALA A 67 -6.44 18.18 -9.99
C ALA A 67 -6.15 16.98 -10.92
N ALA A 68 -4.91 16.47 -10.92
CA ALA A 68 -4.52 15.31 -11.70
C ALA A 68 -5.08 13.99 -11.14
N ASP A 69 -5.37 13.93 -9.84
CA ASP A 69 -6.03 12.79 -9.20
C ASP A 69 -7.50 12.75 -9.55
N TRP A 70 -8.18 13.90 -9.46
CA TRP A 70 -9.57 14.04 -9.91
C TRP A 70 -9.74 13.67 -11.38
N ALA A 71 -8.87 14.21 -12.26
CA ALA A 71 -8.91 13.90 -13.69
C ALA A 71 -8.71 12.40 -13.99
N ALA A 72 -8.05 11.67 -13.09
CA ALA A 72 -7.78 10.24 -13.22
C ALA A 72 -8.71 9.36 -12.35
N ASN A 73 -9.78 9.92 -11.80
CA ASN A 73 -10.73 9.23 -10.91
C ASN A 73 -10.07 8.58 -9.68
N ARG A 74 -8.97 9.15 -9.17
CA ARG A 74 -8.35 8.76 -7.90
C ARG A 74 -8.98 9.55 -6.76
N VAL A 75 -9.98 8.96 -6.13
CA VAL A 75 -10.72 9.55 -5.00
C VAL A 75 -10.37 8.86 -3.67
N PRO A 76 -10.55 9.51 -2.51
CA PRO A 76 -10.25 8.90 -1.21
C PRO A 76 -11.05 7.61 -0.99
N GLY A 77 -10.41 6.59 -0.41
CA GLY A 77 -11.03 5.30 -0.11
C GLY A 77 -10.12 4.11 -0.40
N TYR A 78 -10.60 2.90 -0.12
CA TYR A 78 -9.82 1.66 -0.24
C TYR A 78 -9.37 1.36 -1.69
N GLY A 79 -10.13 1.83 -2.69
CA GLY A 79 -9.71 1.78 -4.09
C GLY A 79 -8.42 2.54 -4.38
N ALA A 80 -8.22 3.73 -3.80
CA ALA A 80 -6.98 4.48 -3.94
C ALA A 80 -5.80 3.77 -3.27
N ILE A 81 -6.02 3.08 -2.14
CA ILE A 81 -5.00 2.26 -1.47
C ILE A 81 -4.56 1.10 -2.37
N THR A 82 -5.52 0.43 -3.04
CA THR A 82 -5.20 -0.60 -4.03
C THR A 82 -4.37 -0.04 -5.19
N ASN A 83 -4.68 1.17 -5.65
CA ASN A 83 -3.91 1.86 -6.69
C ASN A 83 -2.48 2.21 -6.22
N ILE A 84 -2.31 2.64 -4.97
CA ILE A 84 -0.99 2.91 -4.38
C ILE A 84 -0.13 1.64 -4.42
N ILE A 85 -0.68 0.51 -3.95
CA ILE A 85 0.01 -0.78 -3.85
C ILE A 85 0.37 -1.33 -5.24
N ASN A 86 -0.57 -1.43 -6.17
CA ASN A 86 -0.33 -2.09 -7.45
C ASN A 86 -1.24 -1.61 -8.61
N GLY A 87 -1.57 -0.32 -8.64
CA GLY A 87 -2.51 0.25 -9.61
C GLY A 87 -2.10 0.15 -11.08
N GLY A 88 -0.80 0.01 -11.37
CA GLY A 88 -0.32 -0.20 -12.75
C GLY A 88 -0.79 -1.52 -13.37
N ILE A 89 -1.18 -2.49 -12.54
CA ILE A 89 -1.70 -3.80 -12.96
C ILE A 89 -3.19 -3.91 -12.64
N GLU A 90 -3.60 -3.46 -11.46
CA GLU A 90 -4.92 -3.80 -10.90
C GLU A 90 -5.99 -2.72 -11.09
N CYS A 91 -5.67 -1.57 -11.69
CA CYS A 91 -6.58 -0.43 -11.81
C CYS A 91 -6.66 0.12 -13.24
N GLY A 92 -7.73 0.87 -13.53
CA GLY A 92 -7.90 1.60 -14.80
C GLY A 92 -8.31 0.76 -16.01
N GLN A 93 -8.47 -0.55 -15.85
CA GLN A 93 -8.77 -1.51 -16.93
C GLN A 93 -10.06 -2.32 -16.68
N GLY A 94 -10.91 -1.84 -15.78
CA GLY A 94 -12.10 -2.56 -15.31
C GLY A 94 -11.82 -3.49 -14.13
N PRO A 95 -12.76 -4.40 -13.79
CA PRO A 95 -12.61 -5.34 -12.68
C PRO A 95 -11.39 -6.25 -12.85
N HIS A 96 -10.57 -6.35 -11.82
CA HIS A 96 -9.41 -7.24 -11.77
C HIS A 96 -9.54 -8.20 -10.58
N PRO A 97 -9.31 -9.52 -10.74
CA PRO A 97 -9.48 -10.51 -9.66
C PRO A 97 -8.73 -10.14 -8.38
N SER A 98 -7.45 -9.77 -8.48
CA SER A 98 -6.64 -9.37 -7.32
C SER A 98 -7.19 -8.16 -6.57
N SER A 99 -7.80 -7.20 -7.27
CA SER A 99 -8.47 -6.05 -6.64
C SER A 99 -9.75 -6.51 -5.90
N GLY A 100 -10.49 -7.44 -6.51
CA GLY A 100 -11.62 -8.11 -5.87
C GLY A 100 -11.25 -8.84 -4.58
N ASP A 101 -10.14 -9.59 -4.57
CA ASP A 101 -9.66 -10.30 -3.38
C ASP A 101 -9.28 -9.34 -2.25
N ARG A 102 -8.59 -8.23 -2.57
CA ARG A 102 -8.28 -7.17 -1.59
C ARG A 102 -9.55 -6.60 -0.95
N ILE A 103 -10.56 -6.28 -1.77
CA ILE A 103 -11.86 -5.81 -1.30
C ILE A 103 -12.53 -6.85 -0.42
N GLY A 104 -12.44 -8.14 -0.76
CA GLY A 104 -12.97 -9.25 0.03
C GLY A 104 -12.39 -9.30 1.44
N PHE A 105 -11.06 -9.25 1.57
CA PHE A 105 -10.41 -9.21 2.89
C PHE A 105 -10.76 -7.94 3.67
N TYR A 106 -10.78 -6.78 3.01
CA TYR A 106 -11.13 -5.52 3.67
C TYR A 106 -12.54 -5.54 4.24
N LYS A 107 -13.54 -5.98 3.44
CA LYS A 107 -14.92 -6.14 3.90
C LYS A 107 -15.02 -7.08 5.09
N ARG A 108 -14.41 -8.27 4.98
CA ARG A 108 -14.40 -9.26 6.07
C ARG A 108 -13.86 -8.66 7.37
N TYR A 109 -12.75 -7.92 7.32
CA TYR A 109 -12.19 -7.32 8.53
C TYR A 109 -13.03 -6.15 9.04
N CYS A 110 -13.61 -5.32 8.16
CA CYS A 110 -14.59 -4.32 8.57
C CYS A 110 -15.78 -4.94 9.31
N ASP A 111 -16.35 -6.02 8.77
CA ASP A 111 -17.48 -6.73 9.39
C ASP A 111 -17.10 -7.28 10.78
N LEU A 112 -15.92 -7.89 10.90
CA LEU A 112 -15.41 -8.40 12.18
C LEU A 112 -15.21 -7.29 13.22
N PHE A 113 -14.85 -6.08 12.80
CA PHE A 113 -14.68 -4.92 13.69
C PHE A 113 -15.94 -4.06 13.84
N GLY A 114 -17.07 -4.43 13.21
CA GLY A 114 -18.31 -3.65 13.25
C GLY A 114 -18.21 -2.29 12.54
N LEU A 115 -17.36 -2.18 11.53
CA LEU A 115 -17.09 -0.96 10.78
C LEU A 115 -17.79 -0.97 9.43
N LYS A 116 -18.22 0.20 8.96
CA LYS A 116 -18.65 0.37 7.57
C LYS A 116 -17.43 0.44 6.66
N SER A 117 -17.37 -0.42 5.63
CA SER A 117 -16.29 -0.40 4.65
C SER A 117 -16.31 0.90 3.81
N GLN A 118 -15.18 1.61 3.76
CA GLN A 118 -14.98 2.80 2.93
C GLN A 118 -14.37 2.41 1.57
N LEU A 119 -15.17 1.79 0.72
CA LEU A 119 -14.73 1.32 -0.60
C LEU A 119 -14.57 2.47 -1.60
N TRP A 120 -15.42 3.48 -1.48
CA TRP A 120 -15.52 4.64 -2.35
C TRP A 120 -15.77 5.89 -1.50
N GLY A 121 -15.26 7.03 -1.95
CA GLY A 121 -15.67 8.36 -1.47
C GLY A 121 -17.00 8.78 -2.04
#